data_AF-A0A952E957-F1
#
_entry.id   AF-A0A952E957-F1
#
_cell.length_a   1.000
_cell.length_b   1.000
_cell.length_c   1.000
_cell.angle_alpha   90.00
_cell.angle_beta   90.00
_cell.angle_gamma   90.00
#
_symmetry.space_group_name_H-M   'P 1'
#
loop_
_entity.id
_entity.type
_entity.pdbx_description
1 polymer ?
#
loop_
_entity_poly.entity_id
_entity_poly.type
_entity_poly.pdbx_seq_one_letter_code
_entity_poly.pdbx_strand_id
1 'polypeptide(L)'
;MKKNSIVVICAVLLIGSIATADLIWESEVIFSEPGEPSMWEASLALDQDDNPHVSYRLYYVDNGGVQYDKMLYSYKDSQGWVSSIFDFDGGAYESLAIDSQGFAHISYYDTPGEDLAYTYWDGTGWQKETVDKYDYYGSVGGFTSLVLDGNDNPHISYMDWTGSYRIKYAHDDGTGWEIQEFPGWFGRTDMTLDDSGNPHIVAGGQYGYWNGSSWQISTFQSGGGIGEVSIKLDSAGNPHIAYYGDGIKYAYWNGSSWEIQTVGHVFSMISLELDSNDIPHIMYGTCNYATLVEGNWVTKSLASGHFEDFALDSYDRVHFVYTPHYESLVYMHQVPEPTIGVAVDIKPGSCPNPLNVKSKGVLPIAILGSAEVDVTTIDVATILLEGVVIPIRSSYEDVATVFDSNDCNCATRGPDGFLDLTLKFDIRDIADVIGDVSHRDELSLTLEGALFEEFGGTLIQGADCITIRVPRKAR
;
A
#
# COMPACT_ATOMS: atom_id res chain seq x y z
N MET A 1 14.84 -19.30 -17.95
CA MET A 1 13.41 -19.62 -18.17
C MET A 1 12.65 -18.36 -17.82
N LYS A 2 11.89 -17.78 -18.75
CA LYS A 2 11.18 -16.52 -18.51
C LYS A 2 10.12 -16.77 -17.43
N LYS A 3 10.21 -16.04 -16.30
CA LYS A 3 9.17 -16.01 -15.27
C LYS A 3 7.93 -15.37 -15.93
N ASN A 4 6.84 -16.12 -16.01
CA ASN A 4 5.55 -15.58 -16.47
C ASN A 4 4.93 -14.85 -15.29
N SER A 5 4.92 -13.51 -15.31
CA SER A 5 4.02 -12.73 -14.47
C SER A 5 2.60 -12.99 -14.97
N ILE A 6 1.72 -13.51 -14.10
CA ILE A 6 0.30 -13.68 -14.40
C ILE A 6 -0.38 -12.38 -13.97
N VAL A 7 -0.73 -11.54 -14.95
CA VAL A 7 -1.59 -10.38 -14.72
C VAL A 7 -3.03 -10.89 -14.63
N VAL A 8 -3.64 -10.81 -13.45
CA VAL A 8 -5.07 -11.08 -13.28
C VAL A 8 -5.80 -9.75 -13.41
N ILE A 9 -6.32 -9.45 -14.60
CA ILE A 9 -7.13 -8.24 -14.82
C ILE A 9 -8.51 -8.48 -14.18
N CYS A 10 -8.73 -7.88 -13.02
CA CYS A 10 -10.06 -7.73 -12.42
C CYS A 10 -10.47 -6.26 -12.50
N ALA A 11 -11.13 -5.88 -13.59
CA ALA A 11 -11.74 -4.55 -13.72
C ALA A 11 -12.84 -4.40 -12.66
N VAL A 12 -12.71 -3.37 -11.81
CA VAL A 12 -13.71 -3.01 -10.80
C VAL A 12 -14.21 -1.62 -11.13
N LEU A 13 -15.46 -1.52 -11.55
CA LEU A 13 -16.18 -0.25 -11.62
C LEU A 13 -16.32 0.33 -10.20
N LEU A 14 -15.62 1.43 -9.93
CA LEU A 14 -15.90 2.29 -8.78
C LEU A 14 -16.69 3.53 -9.22
N ILE A 15 -17.75 3.79 -8.47
CA ILE A 15 -18.63 4.95 -8.60
C ILE A 15 -18.18 5.93 -7.51
N GLY A 16 -17.88 7.17 -7.89
CA GLY A 16 -17.70 8.28 -6.94
C GLY A 16 -16.44 9.09 -7.24
N SER A 17 -16.65 10.35 -7.64
CA SER A 17 -15.60 11.26 -8.10
C SER A 17 -14.52 11.56 -7.06
N ILE A 18 -13.29 11.20 -7.39
CA ILE A 18 -12.06 12.01 -7.40
C ILE A 18 -11.21 11.34 -8.48
N ALA A 19 -10.40 12.10 -9.23
CA ALA A 19 -9.50 11.54 -10.24
C ALA A 19 -8.41 10.69 -9.58
N THR A 20 -8.75 9.47 -9.18
CA THR A 20 -7.80 8.42 -8.85
C THR A 20 -7.67 7.55 -10.09
N ALA A 21 -6.46 7.37 -10.61
CA ALA A 21 -6.22 6.37 -11.64
C ALA A 21 -6.89 5.05 -11.21
N ASP A 22 -7.61 4.41 -12.12
CA ASP A 22 -8.15 3.08 -11.86
C ASP A 22 -7.00 2.18 -11.38
N LEU A 23 -7.20 1.41 -10.31
CA LEU A 23 -6.17 0.55 -9.71
C LEU A 23 -6.42 -0.92 -10.11
N ILE A 24 -5.36 -1.63 -10.47
CA ILE A 24 -5.36 -3.09 -10.66
C ILE A 24 -4.57 -3.79 -9.58
N TRP A 25 -4.83 -5.09 -9.46
CA TRP A 25 -4.08 -5.98 -8.62
C TRP A 25 -3.01 -6.72 -9.42
N GLU A 26 -1.76 -6.61 -8.99
CA GLU A 26 -0.68 -7.46 -9.45
C GLU A 26 -0.28 -8.46 -8.36
N SER A 27 0.24 -9.62 -8.78
CA SER A 27 0.66 -10.67 -7.87
C SER A 27 1.98 -11.30 -8.31
N GLU A 28 2.81 -11.66 -7.33
CA GLU A 28 4.12 -12.25 -7.53
C GLU A 28 4.39 -13.33 -6.49
N VAL A 29 5.01 -14.42 -6.93
CA VAL A 29 5.46 -15.48 -6.03
C VAL A 29 6.79 -15.07 -5.41
N ILE A 30 6.80 -14.83 -4.10
CA ILE A 30 8.02 -14.61 -3.31
C ILE A 30 8.81 -15.91 -3.26
N PHE A 31 8.12 -16.98 -2.85
CA PHE A 31 8.70 -18.29 -2.63
C PHE A 31 7.73 -19.38 -3.08
N SER A 32 8.28 -20.44 -3.68
CA SER A 32 7.55 -21.67 -3.95
C SER A 32 8.52 -22.86 -3.99
N GLU A 33 8.22 -23.88 -3.19
CA GLU A 33 8.94 -25.15 -3.21
C GLU A 33 7.93 -26.33 -3.29
N PRO A 34 8.10 -27.27 -4.23
CA PRO A 34 7.25 -28.44 -4.31
C PRO A 34 7.45 -29.38 -3.11
N GLY A 35 6.36 -29.81 -2.47
CA GLY A 35 6.37 -30.80 -1.38
C GLY A 35 6.07 -30.18 -0.02
N GLU A 36 4.79 -29.99 0.28
CA GLU A 36 4.19 -29.63 1.59
C GLU A 36 5.07 -28.77 2.55
N PRO A 37 5.69 -27.66 2.12
CA PRO A 37 6.19 -26.68 3.07
C PRO A 37 5.00 -26.18 3.89
N SER A 38 5.21 -25.92 5.17
CA SER A 38 4.22 -25.38 6.07
C SER A 38 4.69 -23.98 6.43
N MET A 39 4.19 -22.99 5.71
CA MET A 39 4.32 -21.57 6.05
C MET A 39 3.10 -21.19 6.88
N TRP A 40 3.31 -20.54 8.02
CA TRP A 40 2.19 -20.24 8.91
C TRP A 40 2.18 -18.82 9.45
N GLU A 41 3.26 -18.07 9.26
CA GLU A 41 3.45 -16.72 9.75
C GLU A 41 4.38 -16.04 8.75
N ALA A 42 4.00 -14.87 8.29
CA ALA A 42 4.84 -13.94 7.55
C ALA A 42 4.49 -12.52 8.00
N SER A 43 5.48 -11.65 8.06
CA SER A 43 5.28 -10.22 8.34
C SER A 43 5.77 -9.41 7.15
N LEU A 44 4.99 -8.39 6.77
CA LEU A 44 5.25 -7.50 5.65
C LEU A 44 5.52 -6.10 6.18
N ALA A 45 6.57 -5.47 5.66
CA ALA A 45 6.83 -4.05 5.85
C ALA A 45 7.22 -3.43 4.50
N LEU A 46 6.95 -2.13 4.35
CA LEU A 46 7.42 -1.36 3.21
C LEU A 46 8.58 -0.46 3.65
N ASP A 47 9.58 -0.29 2.79
CA ASP A 47 10.63 0.72 3.01
C ASP A 47 10.15 2.13 2.62
N GLN A 48 11.03 3.13 2.75
CA GLN A 48 10.71 4.53 2.42
C GLN A 48 10.40 4.78 0.94
N ASP A 49 10.75 3.84 0.06
CA ASP A 49 10.52 3.88 -1.38
C ASP A 49 9.33 2.98 -1.79
N ASP A 50 8.52 2.53 -0.83
CA ASP A 50 7.38 1.61 -0.98
C ASP A 50 7.78 0.21 -1.50
N ASN A 51 9.06 -0.19 -1.41
CA ASN A 51 9.46 -1.55 -1.76
C ASN A 51 9.02 -2.51 -0.66
N PRO A 52 8.51 -3.71 -1.01
CA PRO A 52 8.07 -4.68 -0.02
C PRO A 52 9.23 -5.53 0.53
N HIS A 53 9.18 -5.72 1.85
CA HIS A 53 10.07 -6.56 2.65
C HIS A 53 9.22 -7.55 3.44
N VAL A 54 9.64 -8.82 3.45
CA VAL A 54 8.84 -9.91 4.01
C VAL A 54 9.73 -10.86 4.79
N SER A 55 9.45 -11.03 6.08
CA SER A 55 10.01 -12.14 6.87
C SER A 55 9.01 -13.28 6.92
N TYR A 56 9.49 -14.52 6.89
CA TYR A 56 8.61 -15.70 6.95
C TYR A 56 9.36 -16.93 7.45
N ARG A 57 8.63 -17.82 8.10
CA ARG A 57 9.11 -19.14 8.49
C ARG A 57 8.91 -20.16 7.38
N LEU A 58 9.96 -20.95 7.11
CA LEU A 58 9.90 -22.13 6.29
C LEU A 58 10.06 -23.38 7.17
N TYR A 59 8.95 -24.09 7.39
CA TYR A 59 8.89 -25.28 8.24
C TYR A 59 8.39 -26.48 7.46
N TYR A 60 9.09 -27.62 7.53
CA TYR A 60 8.67 -28.84 6.86
C TYR A 60 8.85 -30.06 7.76
N VAL A 61 7.81 -30.90 7.80
CA VAL A 61 7.78 -32.15 8.57
C VAL A 61 7.35 -33.27 7.65
N ASP A 62 8.11 -34.36 7.69
CA ASP A 62 7.72 -35.62 7.08
C ASP A 62 7.58 -36.74 8.12
N ASN A 63 7.35 -37.97 7.67
CA ASN A 63 7.23 -39.14 8.56
C ASN A 63 8.51 -39.42 9.39
N GLY A 64 9.64 -38.83 9.03
CA GLY A 64 10.92 -38.89 9.75
C GLY A 64 11.13 -37.77 10.76
N GLY A 65 10.21 -36.79 10.85
CA GLY A 65 10.31 -35.63 11.75
C GLY A 65 10.48 -34.30 11.02
N VAL A 66 10.89 -33.27 11.76
CA VAL A 66 11.21 -31.93 11.19
C VAL A 66 12.43 -32.07 10.30
N GLN A 67 12.29 -31.68 9.03
CA GLN A 67 13.35 -31.74 8.03
C GLN A 67 14.10 -30.41 7.91
N TYR A 68 13.38 -29.31 7.99
CA TYR A 68 13.95 -27.97 8.16
C TYR A 68 12.95 -27.08 8.88
N ASP A 69 13.51 -26.14 9.64
CA ASP A 69 12.81 -25.06 10.31
C ASP A 69 13.74 -23.86 10.24
N LYS A 70 13.42 -22.90 9.38
CA LYS A 70 14.32 -21.77 9.07
C LYS A 70 13.51 -20.50 8.99
N MET A 71 14.13 -19.40 9.39
CA MET A 71 13.57 -18.07 9.22
C MET A 71 14.23 -17.38 8.04
N LEU A 72 13.41 -16.85 7.14
CA LEU A 72 13.83 -16.20 5.91
C LEU A 72 13.36 -14.77 5.88
N TYR A 73 14.12 -13.97 5.15
CA TYR A 73 13.78 -12.61 4.80
C TYR A 73 13.93 -12.44 3.30
N SER A 74 12.93 -11.83 2.67
CA SER A 74 12.94 -11.46 1.26
C SER A 74 12.58 -9.99 1.09
N TYR A 75 13.24 -9.32 0.16
CA TYR A 75 12.88 -7.97 -0.25
C TYR A 75 12.84 -7.90 -1.77
N LYS A 76 12.11 -6.94 -2.32
CA LYS A 76 12.00 -6.74 -3.76
C LYS A 76 12.91 -5.62 -4.23
N ASP A 77 13.72 -5.90 -5.24
CA ASP A 77 14.53 -4.90 -5.94
C ASP A 77 14.21 -4.84 -7.44
N SER A 78 14.95 -4.02 -8.19
CA SER A 78 14.79 -3.85 -9.65
C SER A 78 14.95 -5.14 -10.48
N GLN A 79 15.57 -6.19 -9.93
CA GLN A 79 15.78 -7.50 -10.56
C GLN A 79 14.77 -8.55 -10.06
N GLY A 80 13.98 -8.24 -9.04
CA GLY A 80 12.93 -9.06 -8.47
C GLY A 80 13.16 -9.37 -6.99
N TRP A 81 12.56 -10.45 -6.52
CA TRP A 81 12.71 -10.90 -5.13
C TRP A 81 14.11 -11.45 -4.85
N VAL A 82 14.73 -10.94 -3.79
CA VAL A 82 16.00 -11.39 -3.22
C VAL A 82 15.73 -11.95 -1.84
N SER A 83 16.18 -13.19 -1.58
CA SER A 83 15.94 -13.90 -0.33
C SER A 83 17.23 -14.26 0.38
N SER A 84 17.21 -14.23 1.72
CA SER A 84 18.28 -14.75 2.57
C SER A 84 17.71 -15.46 3.80
N ILE A 85 18.44 -16.46 4.29
CA ILE A 85 18.13 -17.11 5.56
C ILE A 85 18.85 -16.32 6.65
N PHE A 86 18.11 -15.86 7.66
CA PHE A 86 18.70 -15.16 8.80
C PHE A 86 18.81 -16.05 10.04
N ASP A 87 18.00 -17.12 10.12
CA ASP A 87 18.11 -18.13 11.17
C ASP A 87 17.90 -19.55 10.60
N PHE A 88 18.81 -20.46 10.93
CA PHE A 88 18.77 -21.85 10.48
C PHE A 88 18.13 -22.81 11.48
N ASP A 89 17.89 -22.35 12.71
CA ASP A 89 17.43 -23.20 13.81
C ASP A 89 15.93 -23.00 14.13
N GLY A 90 15.25 -22.12 13.40
CA GLY A 90 13.80 -21.97 13.39
C GLY A 90 13.25 -20.97 14.40
N GLY A 91 11.99 -20.57 14.20
CA GLY A 91 11.34 -19.56 15.02
C GLY A 91 9.84 -19.50 14.79
N ALA A 92 9.15 -18.59 15.46
CA ALA A 92 7.72 -18.33 15.25
C ALA A 92 7.35 -16.90 15.65
N TYR A 93 6.14 -16.50 15.29
CA TYR A 93 5.47 -15.28 15.71
C TYR A 93 6.23 -14.01 15.34
N GLU A 94 6.90 -14.01 14.19
CA GLU A 94 7.80 -12.93 13.81
C GLU A 94 7.08 -11.62 13.53
N SER A 95 7.80 -10.52 13.77
CA SER A 95 7.40 -9.17 13.38
C SER A 95 8.59 -8.45 12.78
N LEU A 96 8.36 -7.84 11.62
CA LEU A 96 9.36 -7.14 10.80
C LEU A 96 9.16 -5.63 10.88
N ALA A 97 10.26 -4.90 11.01
CA ALA A 97 10.32 -3.46 10.79
C ALA A 97 11.55 -3.12 9.93
N ILE A 98 11.47 -2.02 9.18
CA ILE A 98 12.55 -1.54 8.31
C ILE A 98 13.08 -0.22 8.86
N ASP A 99 14.38 -0.13 9.03
CA ASP A 99 15.04 1.08 9.53
C ASP A 99 15.15 2.17 8.46
N SER A 100 15.60 3.36 8.86
CA SER A 100 15.79 4.50 7.97
C SER A 100 16.82 4.30 6.85
N GLN A 101 17.62 3.23 6.91
CA GLN A 101 18.59 2.85 5.89
C GLN A 101 18.08 1.73 4.97
N GLY A 102 16.85 1.25 5.17
CA GLY A 102 16.27 0.15 4.40
C GLY A 102 16.71 -1.24 4.89
N PHE A 103 17.27 -1.34 6.10
CA PHE A 103 17.68 -2.60 6.71
C PHE A 103 16.56 -3.19 7.56
N ALA A 104 16.51 -4.52 7.56
CA ALA A 104 15.46 -5.26 8.27
C ALA A 104 15.84 -5.54 9.71
N HIS A 105 14.83 -5.39 10.56
CA HIS A 105 14.84 -5.67 11.99
C HIS A 105 13.69 -6.63 12.27
N ILE A 106 13.96 -7.75 12.91
CA ILE A 106 13.00 -8.85 13.06
C ILE A 106 13.04 -9.34 14.50
N SER A 107 11.89 -9.26 15.19
CA SER A 107 11.68 -9.94 16.46
C SER A 107 10.97 -11.27 16.22
N TYR A 108 11.32 -12.31 16.97
CA TYR A 108 10.69 -13.63 16.85
C TYR A 108 10.90 -14.47 18.11
N TYR A 109 10.03 -15.47 18.28
CA TYR A 109 10.23 -16.55 19.23
C TYR A 109 11.30 -17.51 18.72
N ASP A 110 12.45 -17.58 19.38
CA ASP A 110 13.52 -18.52 19.04
C ASP A 110 13.15 -19.92 19.56
N THR A 111 12.86 -20.86 18.66
CA THR A 111 12.35 -22.19 19.07
C THR A 111 13.38 -23.01 19.85
N PRO A 112 14.67 -23.06 19.47
CA PRO A 112 15.68 -23.81 20.24
C PRO A 112 15.96 -23.22 21.62
N GLY A 113 15.98 -21.89 21.74
CA GLY A 113 16.21 -21.18 23.00
C GLY A 113 14.96 -21.10 23.89
N GLU A 114 13.78 -21.16 23.29
CA GLU A 114 12.49 -20.81 23.91
C GLU A 114 12.45 -19.37 24.46
N ASP A 115 13.20 -18.48 23.78
CA ASP A 115 13.49 -17.11 24.20
C ASP A 115 12.98 -16.08 23.17
N LEU A 116 12.87 -14.80 23.58
CA LEU A 116 12.67 -13.70 22.62
C LEU A 116 13.99 -13.39 21.95
N ALA A 117 14.03 -13.49 20.62
CA ALA A 117 15.17 -13.10 19.81
C ALA A 117 14.87 -11.86 18.98
N TYR A 118 15.94 -11.12 18.70
CA TYR A 118 15.95 -9.98 17.80
C TYR A 118 17.12 -10.13 16.83
N THR A 119 16.82 -10.06 15.54
CA THR A 119 17.80 -10.18 14.48
C THR A 119 17.69 -8.98 13.55
N TYR A 120 18.82 -8.39 13.16
CA TYR A 120 18.85 -7.25 12.28
C TYR A 120 19.99 -7.34 11.25
N TRP A 121 19.81 -6.69 10.11
CA TRP A 121 20.85 -6.60 9.08
C TRP A 121 21.67 -5.32 9.26
N ASP A 122 22.99 -5.43 9.43
CA ASP A 122 23.87 -4.28 9.68
C ASP A 122 24.51 -3.67 8.41
N GLY A 123 24.03 -4.07 7.23
CA GLY A 123 24.62 -3.74 5.94
C GLY A 123 25.69 -4.73 5.46
N THR A 124 26.19 -5.61 6.34
CA THR A 124 27.24 -6.60 6.03
C THR A 124 26.85 -8.03 6.35
N GLY A 125 26.01 -8.22 7.37
CA GLY A 125 25.58 -9.52 7.86
C GLY A 125 24.37 -9.43 8.78
N TRP A 126 23.74 -10.58 9.02
CA TRP A 126 22.72 -10.74 10.04
C TRP A 126 23.36 -10.81 11.42
N GLN A 127 22.89 -9.98 12.34
CA GLN A 127 23.23 -9.99 13.76
C GLN A 127 22.04 -10.53 14.54
N LYS A 128 22.26 -11.40 15.52
CA LYS A 128 21.22 -11.99 16.38
C LYS A 128 21.52 -11.73 17.85
N GLU A 129 20.50 -11.29 18.57
CA GLU A 129 20.52 -11.05 20.00
C GLU A 129 19.41 -11.82 20.71
N THR A 130 19.70 -12.31 21.90
CA THR A 130 18.67 -12.81 22.82
C THR A 130 18.22 -11.65 23.70
N VAL A 131 16.98 -11.21 23.54
CA VAL A 131 16.42 -10.03 24.22
C VAL A 131 15.99 -10.37 25.64
N ASP A 132 15.11 -11.36 25.76
CA ASP A 132 14.65 -11.89 27.04
C ASP A 132 14.90 -13.39 27.08
N LYS A 133 15.69 -13.81 28.06
CA LYS A 133 16.11 -15.21 28.23
C LYS A 133 15.46 -15.81 29.46
N TYR A 134 14.90 -17.00 29.33
CA TYR A 134 14.35 -17.72 30.47
C TYR A 134 15.18 -18.95 30.88
N ASP A 135 15.82 -18.86 32.04
CA ASP A 135 16.81 -19.85 32.49
C ASP A 135 16.22 -21.13 33.16
N TYR A 136 14.90 -21.27 33.38
CA TYR A 136 14.34 -22.41 34.12
C TYR A 136 12.88 -22.81 33.83
N TYR A 137 12.66 -23.73 32.88
CA TYR A 137 11.38 -24.42 32.58
C TYR A 137 10.18 -23.52 32.21
N GLY A 138 10.35 -22.70 31.19
CA GLY A 138 9.28 -21.87 30.63
C GLY A 138 9.74 -21.18 29.36
N SER A 139 8.81 -20.55 28.64
CA SER A 139 9.01 -20.05 27.28
C SER A 139 8.55 -18.59 27.21
N VAL A 140 9.36 -17.72 26.59
CA VAL A 140 9.13 -16.28 26.43
C VAL A 140 9.30 -15.87 24.98
N GLY A 141 8.62 -14.79 24.57
CA GLY A 141 8.79 -14.22 23.22
C GLY A 141 7.72 -14.63 22.20
N GLY A 142 6.60 -15.21 22.65
CA GLY A 142 5.48 -15.54 21.75
C GLY A 142 4.71 -14.29 21.30
N PHE A 143 4.09 -14.36 20.12
CA PHE A 143 3.23 -13.27 19.58
C PHE A 143 3.88 -11.89 19.68
N THR A 144 5.10 -11.76 19.16
CA THR A 144 5.86 -10.52 19.27
C THR A 144 5.39 -9.48 18.24
N SER A 145 5.47 -8.21 18.61
CA SER A 145 5.24 -7.06 17.73
C SER A 145 6.39 -6.07 17.93
N LEU A 146 7.05 -5.71 16.83
CA LEU A 146 8.23 -4.88 16.75
C LEU A 146 7.92 -3.60 15.99
N VAL A 147 8.35 -2.48 16.54
CA VAL A 147 8.36 -1.17 15.88
C VAL A 147 9.69 -0.48 16.18
N LEU A 148 10.13 0.41 15.28
CA LEU A 148 11.32 1.22 15.46
C LEU A 148 10.94 2.66 15.80
N ASP A 149 11.68 3.31 16.70
CA ASP A 149 11.53 4.74 16.95
C ASP A 149 12.20 5.59 15.86
N GLY A 150 12.10 6.92 15.97
CA GLY A 150 12.72 7.86 15.02
C GLY A 150 14.26 7.86 14.99
N ASN A 151 14.93 7.08 15.84
CA ASN A 151 16.37 6.85 15.84
C ASN A 151 16.72 5.40 15.42
N ASP A 152 15.76 4.65 14.87
CA ASP A 152 15.89 3.23 14.52
C ASP A 152 16.12 2.30 15.72
N ASN A 153 15.77 2.73 16.94
CA ASN A 153 15.85 1.89 18.12
C ASN A 153 14.65 0.94 18.18
N PRO A 154 14.84 -0.34 18.55
CA PRO A 154 13.75 -1.31 18.57
C PRO A 154 12.91 -1.23 19.85
N HIS A 155 11.61 -1.39 19.65
CA HIS A 155 10.59 -1.52 20.69
C HIS A 155 9.78 -2.78 20.41
N ILE A 156 9.69 -3.68 21.39
CA ILE A 156 9.08 -5.00 21.23
C ILE A 156 8.07 -5.26 22.33
N SER A 157 6.83 -5.58 21.96
CA SER A 157 5.84 -6.16 22.86
C SER A 157 5.73 -7.65 22.60
N TYR A 158 5.65 -8.45 23.65
CA TYR A 158 5.65 -9.91 23.50
C TYR A 158 4.96 -10.62 24.66
N MET A 159 4.52 -11.84 24.40
CA MET A 159 3.95 -12.73 25.38
C MET A 159 5.04 -13.51 26.11
N ASP A 160 5.00 -13.41 27.44
CA ASP A 160 5.74 -14.24 28.36
C ASP A 160 4.80 -15.36 28.84
N TRP A 161 5.04 -16.60 28.41
CA TRP A 161 4.24 -17.75 28.84
C TRP A 161 4.67 -18.33 30.20
N THR A 162 5.67 -17.73 30.85
CA THR A 162 6.09 -18.13 32.18
C THR A 162 5.10 -17.62 33.23
N GLY A 163 4.93 -18.40 34.30
CA GLY A 163 4.10 -18.02 35.43
C GLY A 163 2.61 -17.85 35.11
N SER A 164 2.16 -16.62 34.87
CA SER A 164 0.74 -16.24 34.75
C SER A 164 0.32 -15.75 33.37
N TYR A 165 1.15 -15.96 32.33
CA TYR A 165 0.90 -15.46 30.97
C TYR A 165 0.81 -13.93 30.95
N ARG A 166 1.92 -13.23 30.74
CA ARG A 166 1.96 -11.75 30.79
C ARG A 166 2.38 -11.16 29.46
N ILE A 167 2.02 -9.91 29.22
CA ILE A 167 2.66 -9.11 28.17
C ILE A 167 3.83 -8.37 28.80
N LYS A 168 4.97 -8.40 28.11
CA LYS A 168 6.14 -7.61 28.42
C LYS A 168 6.42 -6.66 27.26
N TYR A 169 7.15 -5.61 27.60
CA TYR A 169 7.66 -4.63 26.66
C TYR A 169 9.16 -4.52 26.88
N ALA A 170 9.92 -4.73 25.82
CA ALA A 170 11.36 -4.56 25.73
C ALA A 170 11.67 -3.41 24.79
N HIS A 171 12.72 -2.64 25.08
CA HIS A 171 13.26 -1.65 24.16
C HIS A 171 14.76 -1.48 24.38
N ASP A 172 15.48 -1.04 23.36
CA ASP A 172 16.92 -0.75 23.44
C ASP A 172 17.20 0.66 22.93
N ASP A 173 17.72 1.54 23.77
CA ASP A 173 18.08 2.92 23.43
C ASP A 173 19.54 3.09 22.96
N GLY A 174 20.19 1.98 22.61
CA GLY A 174 21.60 1.90 22.27
C GLY A 174 22.51 1.64 23.48
N THR A 175 21.95 1.50 24.69
CA THR A 175 22.70 1.08 25.88
C THR A 175 22.42 -0.37 26.31
N GLY A 176 21.52 -1.05 25.62
CA GLY A 176 21.09 -2.43 25.83
C GLY A 176 19.61 -2.53 26.20
N TRP A 177 19.10 -3.75 26.14
CA TRP A 177 17.68 -4.05 26.38
C TRP A 177 17.20 -3.74 27.80
N GLU A 178 16.16 -2.92 27.87
CA GLU A 178 15.36 -2.67 29.07
C GLU A 178 13.98 -3.32 28.94
N ILE A 179 13.62 -4.16 29.91
CA ILE A 179 12.38 -4.94 29.91
C ILE A 179 11.50 -4.54 31.09
N GLN A 180 10.22 -4.32 30.82
CA GLN A 180 9.19 -4.10 31.84
C GLN A 180 7.90 -4.86 31.53
N GLU A 181 7.12 -5.14 32.57
CA GLU A 181 5.80 -5.75 32.41
C GLU A 181 4.78 -4.70 31.94
N PHE A 182 3.96 -5.07 30.96
CA PHE A 182 2.76 -4.31 30.60
C PHE A 182 1.65 -4.65 31.60
N PRO A 183 1.12 -3.67 32.36
CA PRO A 183 0.12 -3.93 33.39
C PRO A 183 -1.27 -4.08 32.76
N GLY A 184 -1.47 -5.16 32.01
CA GLY A 184 -2.71 -5.45 31.31
C GLY A 184 -3.10 -6.94 31.27
N TRP A 185 -4.13 -7.25 30.51
CA TRP A 185 -4.63 -8.60 30.29
C TRP A 185 -3.70 -9.35 29.35
N PHE A 186 -3.76 -10.68 29.46
CA PHE A 186 -3.00 -11.60 28.62
C PHE A 186 -3.72 -11.88 27.31
N GLY A 187 -2.95 -12.14 26.26
CA GLY A 187 -3.45 -12.46 24.93
C GLY A 187 -2.35 -12.30 23.89
N ARG A 188 -2.73 -12.28 22.60
CA ARG A 188 -1.84 -11.71 21.57
C ARG A 188 -1.69 -10.22 21.84
N THR A 189 -0.54 -9.68 21.46
CA THR A 189 -0.20 -8.27 21.62
C THR A 189 0.11 -7.68 20.26
N ASP A 190 -0.16 -6.40 20.12
CA ASP A 190 0.36 -5.58 19.04
C ASP A 190 0.72 -4.21 19.59
N MET A 191 1.66 -3.53 18.93
CA MET A 191 2.13 -2.25 19.39
C MET A 191 2.45 -1.27 18.27
N THR A 192 2.45 0.00 18.65
CA THR A 192 2.84 1.13 17.81
C THR A 192 3.46 2.21 18.70
N LEU A 193 4.08 3.22 18.10
CA LEU A 193 4.64 4.36 18.81
C LEU A 193 3.87 5.63 18.46
N ASP A 194 3.73 6.55 19.43
CA ASP A 194 3.31 7.92 19.11
C ASP A 194 4.48 8.73 18.50
N ASP A 195 4.19 9.94 18.01
CA ASP A 195 5.20 10.87 17.45
C ASP A 195 6.34 11.22 18.43
N SER A 196 6.16 10.96 19.72
CA SER A 196 7.17 11.18 20.76
C SER A 196 7.98 9.91 21.07
N GLY A 197 7.74 8.82 20.35
CA GLY A 197 8.39 7.52 20.56
C GLY A 197 7.85 6.75 21.77
N ASN A 198 6.72 7.14 22.35
CA ASN A 198 6.16 6.39 23.46
C ASN A 198 5.41 5.16 22.96
N PRO A 199 5.55 4.00 23.61
CA PRO A 199 4.85 2.78 23.22
C PRO A 199 3.36 2.82 23.57
N HIS A 200 2.55 2.39 22.61
CA HIS A 200 1.12 2.11 22.70
C HIS A 200 0.92 0.62 22.40
N ILE A 201 0.38 -0.11 23.37
CA ILE A 201 0.26 -1.57 23.32
C ILE A 201 -1.21 -1.96 23.51
N VAL A 202 -1.69 -2.88 22.66
CA VAL A 202 -2.96 -3.56 22.85
C VAL A 202 -2.72 -5.01 23.24
N ALA A 203 -3.45 -5.50 24.23
CA ALA A 203 -3.43 -6.91 24.61
C ALA A 203 -4.77 -7.33 25.20
N GLY A 204 -5.37 -8.35 24.58
CA GLY A 204 -6.73 -8.74 24.90
C GLY A 204 -7.70 -7.55 24.79
N GLY A 205 -8.54 -7.33 25.81
CA GLY A 205 -9.53 -6.23 25.84
C GLY A 205 -9.01 -4.90 26.35
N GLN A 206 -7.68 -4.76 26.44
CA GLN A 206 -7.03 -3.61 27.05
C GLN A 206 -6.06 -2.94 26.09
N TYR A 207 -6.03 -1.63 26.21
CA TYR A 207 -5.08 -0.74 25.57
C TYR A 207 -4.30 -0.03 26.66
N GLY A 208 -3.00 0.17 26.45
CA GLY A 208 -2.21 1.00 27.33
C GLY A 208 -1.11 1.73 26.59
N TYR A 209 -0.76 2.90 27.11
CA TYR A 209 0.34 3.69 26.57
C TYR A 209 1.25 4.18 27.68
N TRP A 210 2.52 4.37 27.36
CA TRP A 210 3.49 4.96 28.27
C TRP A 210 3.45 6.49 28.17
N ASN A 211 3.35 7.19 29.31
CA ASN A 211 3.33 8.66 29.31
C ASN A 211 4.67 9.30 29.71
N GLY A 212 5.78 8.56 29.60
CA GLY A 212 7.10 8.98 30.06
C GLY A 212 7.38 8.69 31.53
N SER A 213 6.43 8.18 32.31
CA SER A 213 6.64 7.83 33.72
C SER A 213 5.86 6.61 34.22
N SER A 214 4.72 6.30 33.61
CA SER A 214 3.89 5.17 34.00
C SER A 214 2.93 4.76 32.89
N TRP A 215 2.62 3.47 32.82
CA TRP A 215 1.58 2.94 31.96
C TRP A 215 0.21 3.52 32.34
N GLN A 216 -0.47 4.07 31.34
CA GLN A 216 -1.87 4.45 31.42
C GLN A 216 -2.69 3.36 30.73
N ILE A 217 -3.64 2.76 31.45
CA ILE A 217 -4.41 1.60 30.95
C ILE A 217 -5.87 1.97 30.80
N SER A 218 -6.45 1.57 29.67
CA SER A 218 -7.86 1.72 29.35
C SER A 218 -8.42 0.37 28.88
N THR A 219 -9.62 0.01 29.32
CA THR A 219 -10.30 -1.21 28.88
C THR A 219 -11.34 -0.83 27.84
N PHE A 220 -11.17 -1.28 26.60
CA PHE A 220 -12.14 -1.06 25.53
C PHE A 220 -13.20 -2.16 25.50
N GLN A 221 -12.85 -3.39 25.88
CA GLN A 221 -13.78 -4.52 25.88
C GLN A 221 -13.60 -5.37 27.15
N SER A 222 -14.69 -5.60 27.89
CA SER A 222 -14.68 -6.45 29.08
C SER A 222 -15.29 -7.83 28.80
N GLY A 223 -14.54 -8.90 29.12
CA GLY A 223 -15.03 -10.28 29.01
C GLY A 223 -15.08 -10.80 27.57
N GLY A 224 -15.20 -12.13 27.44
CA GLY A 224 -15.00 -12.83 26.17
C GLY A 224 -13.51 -13.03 25.88
N GLY A 225 -13.14 -14.20 25.37
CA GLY A 225 -11.77 -14.42 24.92
C GLY A 225 -11.52 -13.55 23.70
N ILE A 226 -10.62 -12.58 23.82
CA ILE A 226 -10.14 -11.78 22.69
C ILE A 226 -8.97 -12.52 22.07
N GLY A 227 -9.05 -12.73 20.77
CA GLY A 227 -8.03 -13.42 19.99
C GLY A 227 -7.00 -12.44 19.44
N GLU A 228 -6.85 -12.46 18.12
CA GLU A 228 -6.01 -11.53 17.35
C GLU A 228 -6.35 -10.07 17.64
N VAL A 229 -5.32 -9.23 17.68
CA VAL A 229 -5.40 -7.78 17.87
C VAL A 229 -4.41 -7.11 16.92
N SER A 230 -4.76 -5.93 16.43
CA SER A 230 -3.84 -5.03 15.72
C SER A 230 -4.18 -3.58 16.06
N ILE A 231 -3.17 -2.73 16.21
CA ILE A 231 -3.32 -1.33 16.63
C ILE A 231 -2.56 -0.36 15.72
N LYS A 232 -3.21 0.77 15.42
CA LYS A 232 -2.60 1.96 14.82
C LYS A 232 -3.07 3.22 15.54
N LEU A 233 -2.33 4.31 15.39
CA LEU A 233 -2.73 5.63 15.90
C LEU A 233 -3.17 6.50 14.73
N ASP A 234 -4.27 7.22 14.89
CA ASP A 234 -4.64 8.29 13.95
C ASP A 234 -3.67 9.48 14.03
N SER A 235 -3.80 10.42 13.09
CA SER A 235 -3.00 11.64 13.03
C SER A 235 -3.11 12.55 14.28
N ALA A 236 -4.06 12.29 15.18
CA ALA A 236 -4.23 12.96 16.45
C ALA A 236 -3.70 12.13 17.65
N GLY A 237 -3.10 10.97 17.40
CA GLY A 237 -2.55 10.05 18.39
C GLY A 237 -3.60 9.18 19.09
N ASN A 238 -4.83 9.09 18.57
CA ASN A 238 -5.87 8.25 19.16
C ASN A 238 -5.74 6.80 18.66
N PRO A 239 -5.92 5.81 19.56
CA PRO A 239 -5.80 4.40 19.21
C PRO A 239 -7.00 3.89 18.42
N HIS A 240 -6.68 3.19 17.32
CA HIS A 240 -7.57 2.44 16.45
C HIS A 240 -7.15 0.97 16.55
N ILE A 241 -8.09 0.07 16.85
CA ILE A 241 -7.83 -1.32 17.20
C ILE A 241 -8.75 -2.23 16.41
N ALA A 242 -8.19 -3.14 15.61
CA ALA A 242 -8.94 -4.26 15.06
C ALA A 242 -8.71 -5.49 15.95
N TYR A 243 -9.77 -6.26 16.23
CA TYR A 243 -9.63 -7.44 17.09
C TYR A 243 -10.67 -8.52 16.80
N TYR A 244 -10.36 -9.75 17.19
CA TYR A 244 -11.31 -10.85 17.20
C TYR A 244 -11.97 -11.01 18.58
N GLY A 245 -13.29 -10.86 18.64
CA GLY A 245 -14.13 -11.18 19.81
C GLY A 245 -15.20 -12.21 19.48
N ASP A 246 -16.46 -11.78 19.40
CA ASP A 246 -17.58 -12.55 18.83
C ASP A 246 -17.71 -12.40 17.30
N GLY A 247 -16.62 -11.98 16.66
CA GLY A 247 -16.48 -11.60 15.25
C GLY A 247 -15.29 -10.68 15.07
N ILE A 248 -15.08 -10.18 13.86
CA ILE A 248 -14.10 -9.13 13.58
C ILE A 248 -14.69 -7.80 14.00
N LYS A 249 -13.97 -7.10 14.88
CA LYS A 249 -14.39 -5.84 15.49
C LYS A 249 -13.36 -4.77 15.23
N TYR A 250 -13.87 -3.54 15.25
CA TYR A 250 -13.06 -2.34 15.19
C TYR A 250 -13.43 -1.45 16.38
N ALA A 251 -12.48 -1.19 17.26
CA ALA A 251 -12.60 -0.29 18.38
C ALA A 251 -11.73 0.95 18.15
N TYR A 252 -12.25 2.14 18.38
CA TYR A 252 -11.45 3.36 18.32
C TYR A 252 -11.82 4.33 19.44
N TRP A 253 -10.86 5.15 19.84
CA TRP A 253 -11.07 6.16 20.86
C TRP A 253 -11.53 7.48 20.22
N ASN A 254 -12.75 7.93 20.52
CA ASN A 254 -13.31 9.16 19.93
C ASN A 254 -12.90 10.46 20.66
N GLY A 255 -11.90 10.39 21.55
CA GLY A 255 -11.52 11.49 22.46
C GLY A 255 -12.22 11.46 23.83
N SER A 256 -13.26 10.65 24.01
CA SER A 256 -14.04 10.58 25.27
C SER A 256 -14.49 9.18 25.68
N SER A 257 -14.74 8.30 24.72
CA SER A 257 -15.16 6.92 24.92
C SER A 257 -14.62 6.02 23.81
N TRP A 258 -14.55 4.72 24.11
CA TRP A 258 -14.36 3.68 23.10
C TRP A 258 -15.65 3.48 22.33
N GLU A 259 -15.55 3.55 21.01
CA GLU A 259 -16.61 3.17 20.07
C GLU A 259 -16.25 1.84 19.43
N ILE A 260 -17.21 0.92 19.35
CA ILE A 260 -16.97 -0.44 18.83
C ILE A 260 -17.95 -0.73 17.70
N GLN A 261 -17.41 -1.18 16.58
CA GLN A 261 -18.14 -1.58 15.39
C GLN A 261 -17.87 -3.05 15.04
N THR A 262 -18.84 -3.69 14.37
CA THR A 262 -18.65 -5.04 13.82
C THR A 262 -18.31 -4.93 12.35
N VAL A 263 -17.19 -5.55 11.96
CA VAL A 263 -16.65 -5.55 10.60
C VAL A 263 -17.02 -6.86 9.89
N GLY A 264 -16.93 -7.99 10.59
CA GLY A 264 -17.14 -9.32 10.03
C GLY A 264 -17.39 -10.39 11.10
N HIS A 265 -17.61 -11.64 10.67
CA HIS A 265 -18.07 -12.73 11.53
C HIS A 265 -17.19 -14.00 11.49
N VAL A 266 -16.01 -13.94 10.88
CA VAL A 266 -15.13 -15.11 10.69
C VAL A 266 -13.91 -14.98 11.60
N PHE A 267 -13.59 -16.03 12.36
CA PHE A 267 -12.32 -16.09 13.11
C PHE A 267 -11.15 -16.18 12.15
N SER A 268 -10.13 -15.33 12.33
CA SER A 268 -8.88 -15.40 11.59
C SER A 268 -7.85 -14.41 12.13
N MET A 269 -6.64 -14.46 11.56
CA MET A 269 -5.65 -13.38 11.58
C MET A 269 -6.28 -12.06 11.15
N ILE A 270 -5.80 -10.98 11.75
CA ILE A 270 -6.27 -9.62 11.54
C ILE A 270 -5.04 -8.73 11.49
N SER A 271 -5.03 -7.80 10.55
CA SER A 271 -4.13 -6.65 10.58
C SER A 271 -4.96 -5.39 10.29
N LEU A 272 -4.55 -4.26 10.86
CA LEU A 272 -5.16 -2.95 10.70
C LEU A 272 -4.11 -1.96 10.20
N GLU A 273 -4.48 -1.17 9.19
CA GLU A 273 -3.73 0.01 8.75
C GLU A 273 -4.67 1.21 8.67
N LEU A 274 -4.10 2.41 8.78
CA LEU A 274 -4.82 3.67 8.57
C LEU A 274 -4.27 4.34 7.32
N ASP A 275 -5.15 4.81 6.44
CA ASP A 275 -4.74 5.62 5.29
C ASP A 275 -4.37 7.05 5.72
N SER A 276 -3.88 7.84 4.77
CA SER A 276 -3.49 9.24 4.97
C SER A 276 -4.63 10.16 5.47
N ASN A 277 -5.88 9.68 5.48
CA ASN A 277 -7.06 10.38 5.96
C ASN A 277 -7.62 9.77 7.27
N ASP A 278 -6.84 8.93 7.96
CA ASP A 278 -7.21 8.20 9.18
C ASP A 278 -8.39 7.22 8.99
N ILE A 279 -8.65 6.80 7.75
CA ILE A 279 -9.67 5.78 7.45
C ILE A 279 -9.06 4.41 7.76
N PRO A 280 -9.77 3.53 8.49
CA PRO A 280 -9.29 2.20 8.81
C PRO A 280 -9.45 1.21 7.66
N HIS A 281 -8.38 0.48 7.39
CA HIS A 281 -8.28 -0.65 6.47
C HIS A 281 -7.99 -1.90 7.29
N ILE A 282 -8.81 -2.95 7.14
CA ILE A 282 -8.67 -4.18 7.91
C ILE A 282 -8.63 -5.37 6.96
N MET A 283 -7.54 -6.14 7.01
CA MET A 283 -7.46 -7.44 6.36
C MET A 283 -7.62 -8.57 7.36
N TYR A 284 -8.39 -9.59 6.97
CA TYR A 284 -8.68 -10.75 7.82
C TYR A 284 -9.11 -11.97 7.01
N GLY A 285 -9.06 -13.15 7.62
CA GLY A 285 -9.68 -14.34 7.03
C GLY A 285 -8.89 -14.87 5.85
N THR A 286 -9.62 -15.38 4.88
CA THR A 286 -9.07 -15.76 3.58
C THR A 286 -8.95 -14.55 2.67
N CYS A 287 -8.07 -13.61 3.03
CA CYS A 287 -7.83 -12.35 2.28
C CYS A 287 -9.11 -11.51 2.07
N ASN A 288 -9.92 -11.35 3.12
CA ASN A 288 -11.01 -10.37 3.12
C ASN A 288 -10.45 -9.03 3.55
N TYR A 289 -10.81 -8.00 2.80
CA TYR A 289 -10.45 -6.62 3.04
C TYR A 289 -11.69 -5.81 3.36
N ALA A 290 -11.60 -4.93 4.34
CA ALA A 290 -12.66 -4.05 4.77
C ALA A 290 -12.13 -2.63 4.97
N THR A 291 -12.88 -1.63 4.50
CA THR A 291 -12.59 -0.21 4.76
C THR A 291 -13.89 0.57 4.94
N LEU A 292 -13.81 1.75 5.54
CA LEU A 292 -14.96 2.64 5.74
C LEU A 292 -15.16 3.54 4.52
N VAL A 293 -16.35 3.47 3.92
CA VAL A 293 -16.81 4.39 2.87
C VAL A 293 -18.07 5.07 3.36
N GLU A 294 -18.04 6.40 3.48
CA GLU A 294 -19.15 7.20 4.01
C GLU A 294 -19.67 6.69 5.37
N GLY A 295 -18.75 6.22 6.23
CA GLY A 295 -19.05 5.69 7.57
C GLY A 295 -19.63 4.28 7.61
N ASN A 296 -19.68 3.57 6.48
CA ASN A 296 -20.13 2.18 6.41
C ASN A 296 -18.98 1.25 5.99
N TRP A 297 -18.91 0.07 6.61
CA TRP A 297 -17.95 -0.96 6.21
C TRP A 297 -18.29 -1.50 4.83
N VAL A 298 -17.37 -1.35 3.90
CA VAL A 298 -17.37 -2.00 2.59
C VAL A 298 -16.36 -3.13 2.64
N THR A 299 -16.79 -4.34 2.31
CA THR A 299 -15.96 -5.54 2.38
C THR A 299 -15.83 -6.23 1.03
N LYS A 300 -14.65 -6.81 0.77
CA LYS A 300 -14.34 -7.52 -0.47
C LYS A 300 -13.37 -8.67 -0.20
N SER A 301 -13.58 -9.81 -0.84
CA SER A 301 -12.57 -10.88 -0.90
C SER A 301 -11.61 -10.58 -2.05
N LEU A 302 -10.31 -10.48 -1.73
CA LEU A 302 -9.26 -10.10 -2.69
C LEU A 302 -8.56 -11.31 -3.30
N ALA A 303 -8.40 -12.38 -2.52
CA ALA A 303 -7.77 -13.62 -2.96
C ALA A 303 -8.38 -14.82 -2.22
N SER A 304 -7.97 -16.03 -2.60
CA SER A 304 -8.27 -17.26 -1.89
C SER A 304 -6.97 -17.86 -1.37
N GLY A 305 -6.82 -17.94 -0.06
CA GLY A 305 -5.62 -18.40 0.63
C GLY A 305 -5.63 -17.94 2.08
N HIS A 306 -4.63 -18.33 2.85
CA HIS A 306 -4.46 -17.84 4.21
C HIS A 306 -3.75 -16.48 4.17
N PHE A 307 -4.39 -15.46 4.73
CA PHE A 307 -3.81 -14.12 4.86
C PHE A 307 -2.69 -14.15 5.92
N GLU A 308 -1.56 -13.52 5.61
CA GLU A 308 -0.45 -13.42 6.57
C GLU A 308 -0.34 -11.99 7.13
N ASP A 309 -0.12 -10.99 6.27
CA ASP A 309 0.05 -9.59 6.69
C ASP A 309 -0.22 -8.61 5.53
N PHE A 310 -0.49 -7.33 5.84
CA PHE A 310 -0.65 -6.27 4.85
C PHE A 310 -0.12 -4.93 5.35
N ALA A 311 0.17 -4.05 4.39
CA ALA A 311 0.59 -2.67 4.60
C ALA A 311 -0.09 -1.76 3.57
N LEU A 312 -0.09 -0.46 3.85
CA LEU A 312 -0.42 0.59 2.88
C LEU A 312 0.86 1.31 2.46
N ASP A 313 0.96 1.64 1.18
CA ASP A 313 2.07 2.45 0.66
C ASP A 313 1.81 3.96 0.79
N SER A 314 2.79 4.78 0.37
CA SER A 314 2.70 6.24 0.45
C SER A 314 1.54 6.88 -0.35
N TYR A 315 0.83 6.10 -1.16
CA TYR A 315 -0.35 6.51 -1.93
C TYR A 315 -1.64 5.83 -1.44
N ASP A 316 -1.62 5.25 -0.23
CA ASP A 316 -2.73 4.50 0.38
C ASP A 316 -3.14 3.25 -0.40
N ARG A 317 -2.23 2.70 -1.22
CA ARG A 317 -2.47 1.48 -1.99
C ARG A 317 -2.17 0.26 -1.14
N VAL A 318 -3.02 -0.76 -1.28
CA VAL A 318 -2.95 -1.98 -0.46
C VAL A 318 -1.89 -2.94 -0.98
N HIS A 319 -1.00 -3.36 -0.09
CA HIS A 319 0.05 -4.35 -0.31
C HIS A 319 -0.15 -5.48 0.69
N PHE A 320 -0.21 -6.74 0.27
CA PHE A 320 -0.40 -7.85 1.20
C PHE A 320 0.31 -9.13 0.77
N VAL A 321 0.58 -9.98 1.75
CA VAL A 321 1.14 -11.31 1.55
C VAL A 321 0.16 -12.38 2.02
N TYR A 322 0.10 -13.47 1.27
CA TYR A 322 -0.80 -14.57 1.56
C TYR A 322 -0.28 -15.90 1.01
N THR A 323 -0.77 -16.99 1.57
CA THR A 323 -0.44 -18.35 1.16
C THR A 323 -1.65 -18.99 0.45
N PRO A 324 -1.72 -19.00 -0.90
CA PRO A 324 -2.84 -19.63 -1.63
C PRO A 324 -2.91 -21.14 -1.42
N HIS A 325 -1.73 -21.75 -1.27
CA HIS A 325 -1.49 -23.15 -0.96
C HIS A 325 -0.31 -23.22 0.00
N TYR A 326 -0.19 -24.31 0.76
CA TYR A 326 0.91 -24.49 1.72
C TYR A 326 2.31 -24.40 1.05
N GLU A 327 2.39 -24.60 -0.27
CA GLU A 327 3.64 -24.62 -1.04
C GLU A 327 4.14 -23.28 -1.59
N SER A 328 3.44 -22.16 -1.35
CA SER A 328 3.91 -20.86 -1.85
C SER A 328 3.49 -19.67 -1.02
N LEU A 329 4.35 -18.65 -0.98
CA LEU A 329 4.04 -17.32 -0.49
C LEU A 329 3.92 -16.34 -1.65
N VAL A 330 2.81 -15.63 -1.69
CA VAL A 330 2.47 -14.69 -2.76
C VAL A 330 2.33 -13.29 -2.18
N TYR A 331 2.97 -12.35 -2.84
CA TYR A 331 2.78 -10.93 -2.65
C TYR A 331 1.75 -10.43 -3.66
N MET A 332 0.81 -9.61 -3.21
CA MET A 332 -0.22 -9.01 -4.04
C MET A 332 -0.39 -7.55 -3.66
N HIS A 333 -0.43 -6.66 -4.64
CA HIS A 333 -0.50 -5.23 -4.37
C HIS A 333 -1.28 -4.48 -5.45
N GLN A 334 -1.77 -3.30 -5.08
CA GLN A 334 -2.42 -2.40 -6.01
C GLN A 334 -1.39 -1.58 -6.78
N VAL A 335 -1.59 -1.46 -8.09
CA VAL A 335 -0.83 -0.55 -8.96
C VAL A 335 -1.79 0.27 -9.81
N PRO A 336 -1.40 1.49 -10.23
CA PRO A 336 -2.15 2.24 -11.24
C PRO A 336 -2.32 1.39 -12.50
N GLU A 337 -3.51 1.43 -13.10
CA GLU A 337 -3.75 0.86 -14.42
C GLU A 337 -2.69 1.39 -15.40
N PRO A 338 -2.05 0.51 -16.17
CA PRO A 338 -1.02 0.92 -17.12
C PRO A 338 -1.60 1.95 -18.08
N THR A 339 -0.95 3.11 -18.15
CA THR A 339 -1.34 4.23 -19.00
C THR A 339 -0.26 4.48 -20.04
N ILE A 340 -0.64 4.51 -21.31
CA ILE A 340 0.26 4.85 -22.43
C ILE A 340 0.35 6.37 -22.52
N GLY A 341 1.56 6.91 -22.34
CA GLY A 341 1.83 8.32 -22.62
C GLY A 341 1.74 8.62 -24.11
N VAL A 342 0.89 9.57 -24.51
CA VAL A 342 0.75 10.02 -25.89
C VAL A 342 1.13 11.49 -26.03
N ALA A 343 1.79 11.84 -27.13
CA ALA A 343 2.07 13.24 -27.43
C ALA A 343 0.80 13.94 -27.88
N VAL A 344 0.44 15.04 -27.21
CA VAL A 344 -0.74 15.85 -27.52
C VAL A 344 -0.26 17.21 -28.03
N ASP A 345 -0.87 17.69 -29.10
CA ASP A 345 -0.66 19.04 -29.64
C ASP A 345 -2.00 19.78 -29.67
N ILE A 346 -2.13 20.78 -28.81
CA ILE A 346 -3.27 21.68 -28.85
C ILE A 346 -3.01 22.70 -29.93
N LYS A 347 -3.91 22.76 -30.90
CA LYS A 347 -3.84 23.66 -32.04
C LYS A 347 -2.57 23.46 -32.89
N PRO A 348 -2.45 22.30 -33.57
CA PRO A 348 -1.34 21.99 -34.45
C PRO A 348 -0.90 23.13 -35.36
N GLY A 349 0.41 23.40 -35.35
CA GLY A 349 1.04 24.50 -36.12
C GLY A 349 0.97 25.88 -35.45
N SER A 350 0.48 25.98 -34.22
CA SER A 350 0.52 27.19 -33.38
C SER A 350 1.46 26.95 -32.20
N CYS A 351 2.20 27.98 -31.78
CA CYS A 351 2.88 27.98 -30.48
C CYS A 351 3.25 29.44 -30.10
N PRO A 352 2.91 29.94 -28.90
CA PRO A 352 2.01 29.32 -27.92
C PRO A 352 0.60 29.08 -28.49
N ASN A 353 -0.23 28.29 -27.81
CA ASN A 353 -1.56 27.90 -28.26
C ASN A 353 -2.63 28.83 -27.70
N PRO A 354 -3.03 29.90 -28.42
CA PRO A 354 -3.91 30.88 -27.82
C PRO A 354 -5.34 30.38 -27.74
N LEU A 355 -5.93 30.43 -26.55
CA LEU A 355 -7.35 30.19 -26.32
C LEU A 355 -8.06 31.50 -25.97
N ASN A 356 -9.14 31.82 -26.69
CA ASN A 356 -10.08 32.85 -26.27
C ASN A 356 -11.33 32.17 -25.73
N VAL A 357 -11.46 32.11 -24.40
CA VAL A 357 -12.58 31.46 -23.69
C VAL A 357 -13.96 32.03 -24.03
N LYS A 358 -14.03 33.21 -24.65
CA LYS A 358 -15.30 33.82 -25.13
C LYS A 358 -15.66 33.43 -26.56
N SER A 359 -14.81 32.67 -27.25
CA SER A 359 -15.07 32.20 -28.60
C SER A 359 -16.20 31.18 -28.61
N LYS A 360 -17.04 31.22 -29.65
CA LYS A 360 -18.04 30.17 -29.95
C LYS A 360 -17.53 29.14 -30.96
N GLY A 361 -16.22 29.12 -31.19
CA GLY A 361 -15.57 28.22 -32.12
C GLY A 361 -15.16 26.92 -31.44
N VAL A 362 -14.31 26.18 -32.14
CA VAL A 362 -13.74 24.92 -31.65
C VAL A 362 -12.25 25.06 -31.40
N LEU A 363 -11.73 24.33 -30.43
CA LEU A 363 -10.31 24.13 -30.21
C LEU A 363 -9.89 22.82 -30.89
N PRO A 364 -9.03 22.86 -31.93
CA PRO A 364 -8.45 21.65 -32.48
C PRO A 364 -7.35 21.13 -31.56
N ILE A 365 -7.32 19.82 -31.31
CA ILE A 365 -6.30 19.10 -30.55
C ILE A 365 -5.92 17.85 -31.35
N ALA A 366 -4.67 17.43 -31.36
CA ALA A 366 -4.23 16.20 -32.00
C ALA A 366 -3.50 15.30 -31.02
N ILE A 367 -3.79 13.99 -31.07
CA ILE A 367 -2.94 12.95 -30.51
C ILE A 367 -2.00 12.51 -31.63
N LEU A 368 -0.70 12.67 -31.43
CA LEU A 368 0.29 12.51 -32.49
C LEU A 368 0.68 11.04 -32.67
N GLY A 369 0.63 10.57 -33.92
CA GLY A 369 1.08 9.24 -34.27
C GLY A 369 2.60 9.14 -34.27
N SER A 370 3.10 7.92 -34.09
CA SER A 370 4.54 7.66 -34.17
C SER A 370 4.83 6.23 -34.60
N ALA A 371 6.10 5.84 -34.61
CA ALA A 371 6.49 4.45 -34.80
C ALA A 371 6.01 3.53 -33.66
N GLU A 372 5.69 4.09 -32.50
CA GLU A 372 5.27 3.38 -31.29
C GLU A 372 3.77 3.54 -31.00
N VAL A 373 3.15 4.63 -31.47
CA VAL A 373 1.74 4.95 -31.25
C VAL A 373 0.97 4.89 -32.56
N ASP A 374 0.16 3.85 -32.72
CA ASP A 374 -0.84 3.75 -33.79
C ASP A 374 -2.17 4.33 -33.31
N VAL A 375 -2.45 5.58 -33.70
CA VAL A 375 -3.65 6.31 -33.27
C VAL A 375 -4.97 5.66 -33.72
N THR A 376 -4.94 4.73 -34.68
CA THR A 376 -6.16 4.06 -35.15
C THR A 376 -6.67 3.00 -34.17
N THR A 377 -5.84 2.64 -33.19
CA THR A 377 -6.18 1.71 -32.10
C THR A 377 -6.93 2.39 -30.95
N ILE A 378 -6.99 3.72 -30.94
CA ILE A 378 -7.62 4.53 -29.89
C ILE A 378 -9.15 4.55 -30.08
N ASP A 379 -9.90 4.24 -29.02
CA ASP A 379 -11.35 4.38 -29.03
C ASP A 379 -11.73 5.85 -28.76
N VAL A 380 -12.06 6.56 -29.84
CA VAL A 380 -12.49 7.97 -29.79
C VAL A 380 -13.67 8.19 -28.83
N ALA A 381 -14.54 7.19 -28.62
CA ALA A 381 -15.69 7.33 -27.73
C ALA A 381 -15.31 7.49 -26.25
N THR A 382 -14.09 7.09 -25.88
CA THR A 382 -13.56 7.18 -24.52
C THR A 382 -12.80 8.48 -24.26
N ILE A 383 -12.55 9.28 -25.29
CA ILE A 383 -11.68 10.45 -25.18
C ILE A 383 -12.36 11.58 -24.41
N LEU A 384 -11.66 12.07 -23.40
CA LEU A 384 -12.05 13.18 -22.54
C LEU A 384 -10.89 14.19 -22.43
N LEU A 385 -11.22 15.47 -22.44
CA LEU A 385 -10.31 16.55 -22.08
C LEU A 385 -10.67 17.04 -20.69
N GLU A 386 -9.68 17.19 -19.81
CA GLU A 386 -9.86 17.53 -18.38
C GLU A 386 -10.85 16.57 -17.69
N GLY A 387 -10.83 15.29 -18.07
CA GLY A 387 -11.68 14.23 -17.51
C GLY A 387 -13.19 14.35 -17.79
N VAL A 388 -13.67 15.40 -18.47
CA VAL A 388 -15.12 15.63 -18.62
C VAL A 388 -15.56 16.15 -20.00
N VAL A 389 -14.70 16.81 -20.76
CA VAL A 389 -15.11 17.43 -22.04
C VAL A 389 -14.91 16.43 -23.18
N ILE A 390 -15.98 16.07 -23.89
CA ILE A 390 -15.94 15.16 -25.04
C ILE A 390 -15.63 15.90 -26.36
N PRO A 391 -14.93 15.27 -27.33
CA PRO A 391 -14.74 15.85 -28.65
C PRO A 391 -16.05 15.82 -29.45
N ILE A 392 -16.36 16.92 -30.14
CA ILE A 392 -17.54 17.02 -31.02
C ILE A 392 -17.30 16.45 -32.43
N ARG A 393 -16.03 16.26 -32.79
CA ARG A 393 -15.62 15.68 -34.08
C ARG A 393 -14.21 15.11 -33.98
N SER A 394 -13.97 14.02 -34.70
CA SER A 394 -12.64 13.46 -34.95
C SER A 394 -12.35 13.28 -36.45
N SER A 395 -11.06 13.24 -36.81
CA SER A 395 -10.56 12.77 -38.10
C SER A 395 -9.10 12.31 -37.98
N TYR A 396 -8.68 11.43 -38.88
CA TYR A 396 -7.29 10.97 -38.96
C TYR A 396 -6.55 11.73 -40.05
N GLU A 397 -5.59 12.57 -39.65
CA GLU A 397 -4.86 13.48 -40.52
C GLU A 397 -3.45 13.65 -39.99
N ASP A 398 -2.43 13.63 -40.85
CA ASP A 398 -1.06 13.98 -40.50
C ASP A 398 -0.94 15.51 -40.41
N VAL A 399 -0.84 16.05 -39.20
CA VAL A 399 -0.91 17.49 -38.91
C VAL A 399 0.29 18.05 -38.16
N ALA A 400 0.99 17.24 -37.37
CA ALA A 400 2.12 17.68 -36.56
C ALA A 400 3.18 16.59 -36.37
N THR A 401 4.35 16.99 -35.86
CA THR A 401 5.45 16.08 -35.51
C THR A 401 5.52 15.91 -34.00
N VAL A 402 5.76 14.69 -33.51
CA VAL A 402 6.02 14.43 -32.09
C VAL A 402 7.14 15.33 -31.53
N PHE A 403 6.93 15.84 -30.31
CA PHE A 403 7.87 16.69 -29.59
C PHE A 403 7.94 16.32 -28.10
N ASP A 404 9.03 16.72 -27.45
CA ASP A 404 9.21 16.55 -26.00
C ASP A 404 8.35 17.60 -25.28
N SER A 405 7.24 17.18 -24.67
CA SER A 405 6.20 18.05 -24.09
C SER A 405 6.51 18.53 -22.65
N ASN A 406 7.78 18.62 -22.26
CA ASN A 406 8.14 19.14 -20.94
C ASN A 406 8.21 20.69 -20.96
N ASP A 407 7.55 21.35 -20.00
CA ASP A 407 7.50 22.81 -19.78
C ASP A 407 6.79 23.65 -20.87
N CYS A 408 5.55 23.31 -21.26
CA CYS A 408 4.76 24.08 -22.25
C CYS A 408 5.52 24.36 -23.58
N ASN A 409 6.53 23.54 -23.89
CA ASN A 409 7.28 23.60 -25.13
C ASN A 409 6.43 23.00 -26.25
N CYS A 410 5.49 23.79 -26.78
CA CYS A 410 4.73 23.38 -27.97
C CYS A 410 5.58 23.46 -29.24
N ALA A 411 5.24 22.64 -30.23
CA ALA A 411 5.91 22.61 -31.53
C ALA A 411 5.07 23.31 -32.61
N THR A 412 5.74 24.01 -33.54
CA THR A 412 5.11 24.48 -34.79
C THR A 412 5.46 23.60 -35.98
N ARG A 413 5.99 22.40 -35.72
CA ARG A 413 6.39 21.47 -36.77
C ARG A 413 5.14 20.85 -37.37
N GLY A 414 5.10 20.81 -38.70
CA GLY A 414 3.95 20.30 -39.44
C GLY A 414 3.98 18.78 -39.60
N PRO A 415 3.30 18.27 -40.64
CA PRO A 415 3.16 16.84 -40.91
C PRO A 415 4.50 16.10 -40.99
N ASP A 416 4.58 14.89 -40.45
CA ASP A 416 5.80 14.07 -40.38
C ASP A 416 5.70 12.69 -41.05
N GLY A 417 4.53 12.36 -41.61
CA GLY A 417 4.26 11.10 -42.28
C GLY A 417 3.63 10.03 -41.38
N PHE A 418 3.45 10.29 -40.10
CA PHE A 418 2.61 9.48 -39.21
C PHE A 418 1.17 10.04 -39.19
N LEU A 419 0.22 9.15 -38.93
CA LEU A 419 -1.19 9.54 -38.89
C LEU A 419 -1.51 10.07 -37.50
N ASP A 420 -2.09 11.27 -37.39
CA ASP A 420 -2.54 11.80 -36.11
C ASP A 420 -4.06 11.65 -35.96
N LEU A 421 -4.51 11.49 -34.72
CA LEU A 421 -5.93 11.58 -34.38
C LEU A 421 -6.26 13.01 -34.01
N THR A 422 -6.89 13.73 -34.92
CA THR A 422 -7.31 15.10 -34.71
C THR A 422 -8.74 15.17 -34.16
N LEU A 423 -8.93 16.03 -33.18
CA LEU A 423 -10.14 16.18 -32.39
C LEU A 423 -10.55 17.65 -32.38
N LYS A 424 -11.85 17.92 -32.30
CA LYS A 424 -12.40 19.27 -32.12
C LYS A 424 -13.23 19.30 -30.85
N PHE A 425 -12.95 20.25 -29.97
CA PHE A 425 -13.69 20.48 -28.72
C PHE A 425 -14.41 21.83 -28.76
N ASP A 426 -15.60 21.94 -28.19
CA ASP A 426 -16.31 23.23 -28.06
C ASP A 426 -15.58 24.09 -27.00
N ILE A 427 -15.21 25.31 -27.37
CA ILE A 427 -14.46 26.20 -26.47
C ILE A 427 -15.28 26.57 -25.22
N ARG A 428 -16.61 26.56 -25.29
CA ARG A 428 -17.47 26.88 -24.14
C ARG A 428 -17.41 25.79 -23.07
N ASP A 429 -17.44 24.54 -23.49
CA ASP A 429 -17.36 23.41 -22.58
C ASP A 429 -15.99 23.39 -21.88
N ILE A 430 -14.91 23.69 -22.61
CA ILE A 430 -13.57 23.88 -22.00
C ILE A 430 -13.57 25.05 -21.02
N ALA A 431 -14.16 26.19 -21.39
CA ALA A 431 -14.21 27.38 -20.53
C ALA A 431 -14.97 27.13 -19.22
N ASP A 432 -16.00 26.29 -19.26
CA ASP A 432 -16.79 25.92 -18.07
C ASP A 432 -15.97 25.06 -17.10
N VAL A 433 -15.04 24.23 -17.60
CA VAL A 433 -14.18 23.35 -16.78
C VAL A 433 -12.98 24.11 -16.20
N ILE A 434 -12.27 24.89 -17.01
CA ILE A 434 -11.08 25.62 -16.54
C ILE A 434 -11.41 26.82 -15.65
N GLY A 435 -12.67 27.27 -15.64
CA GLY A 435 -13.16 28.32 -14.75
C GLY A 435 -12.62 29.73 -15.05
N ASP A 436 -12.44 30.52 -13.99
CA ASP A 436 -12.03 31.92 -14.09
C ASP A 436 -10.54 32.06 -14.44
N VAL A 437 -10.27 32.70 -15.59
CA VAL A 437 -8.92 32.87 -16.13
C VAL A 437 -8.61 34.32 -16.51
N SER A 438 -7.34 34.71 -16.39
CA SER A 438 -6.80 36.02 -16.73
C SER A 438 -6.01 36.02 -18.05
N HIS A 439 -5.81 37.20 -18.62
CA HIS A 439 -5.04 37.31 -19.87
C HIS A 439 -3.58 36.93 -19.63
N ARG A 440 -3.08 35.99 -20.44
CA ARG A 440 -1.73 35.39 -20.41
C ARG A 440 -1.54 34.30 -19.35
N ASP A 441 -2.60 33.82 -18.74
CA ASP A 441 -2.52 32.58 -17.96
C ASP A 441 -2.09 31.45 -18.90
N GLU A 442 -1.20 30.61 -18.40
CA GLU A 442 -0.73 29.39 -19.06
C GLU A 442 -1.30 28.22 -18.28
N LEU A 443 -2.02 27.34 -18.98
CA LEU A 443 -2.70 26.19 -18.40
C LEU A 443 -2.31 24.96 -19.20
N SER A 444 -1.89 23.90 -18.51
CA SER A 444 -1.76 22.57 -19.11
C SER A 444 -3.16 21.96 -19.19
N LEU A 445 -3.55 21.46 -20.36
CA LEU A 445 -4.77 20.67 -20.51
C LEU A 445 -4.39 19.22 -20.78
N THR A 446 -4.96 18.32 -19.98
CA THR A 446 -4.76 16.88 -20.04
C THR A 446 -5.88 16.23 -20.87
N LEU A 447 -5.48 15.39 -21.81
CA LEU A 447 -6.34 14.54 -22.61
C LEU A 447 -6.15 13.09 -22.17
N GLU A 448 -7.27 12.41 -21.97
CA GLU A 448 -7.36 11.02 -21.55
C GLU A 448 -8.24 10.24 -22.52
N GLY A 449 -8.05 8.92 -22.58
CA GLY A 449 -8.87 8.00 -23.35
C GLY A 449 -8.40 6.56 -23.14
N ALA A 450 -8.84 5.65 -24.00
CA ALA A 450 -8.43 4.26 -23.99
C ALA A 450 -8.27 3.71 -25.41
N LEU A 451 -7.49 2.65 -25.55
CA LEU A 451 -7.50 1.83 -26.76
C LEU A 451 -8.83 1.06 -26.87
N PHE A 452 -9.20 0.60 -28.07
CA PHE A 452 -10.31 -0.35 -28.19
C PHE A 452 -10.01 -1.63 -27.37
N GLU A 453 -11.06 -2.27 -26.87
CA GLU A 453 -10.99 -3.54 -26.13
C GLU A 453 -10.17 -4.62 -26.87
N GLU A 454 -10.26 -4.68 -28.20
CA GLU A 454 -9.48 -5.63 -29.02
C GLU A 454 -7.96 -5.37 -29.03
N PHE A 455 -7.54 -4.17 -28.60
CA PHE A 455 -6.16 -3.77 -28.38
C PHE A 455 -5.81 -3.69 -26.88
N GLY A 456 -6.65 -4.24 -26.00
CA GLY A 456 -6.38 -4.38 -24.58
C GLY A 456 -6.99 -3.30 -23.69
N GLY A 457 -7.73 -2.34 -24.23
CA GLY A 457 -8.45 -1.33 -23.44
C GLY A 457 -7.56 -0.38 -22.62
N THR A 458 -6.24 -0.41 -22.86
CA THR A 458 -5.25 0.33 -22.06
C THR A 458 -5.52 1.83 -22.10
N LEU A 459 -5.44 2.49 -20.95
CA LEU A 459 -5.63 3.93 -20.85
C LEU A 459 -4.52 4.67 -21.60
N ILE A 460 -4.85 5.82 -22.16
CA ILE A 460 -3.89 6.74 -22.76
C ILE A 460 -4.01 8.10 -22.08
N GLN A 461 -2.89 8.79 -21.92
CA GLN A 461 -2.88 10.16 -21.38
C GLN A 461 -1.80 10.99 -22.06
N GLY A 462 -2.11 12.26 -22.31
CA GLY A 462 -1.16 13.24 -22.80
C GLY A 462 -1.61 14.65 -22.45
N ALA A 463 -0.72 15.62 -22.53
CA ALA A 463 -1.05 17.01 -22.22
C ALA A 463 -0.29 18.00 -23.10
N ASP A 464 -0.88 19.19 -23.27
CA ASP A 464 -0.23 20.35 -23.87
C ASP A 464 -0.79 21.65 -23.26
N CYS A 465 -0.07 22.75 -23.43
CA CYS A 465 -0.42 24.02 -22.80
C CYS A 465 -1.18 24.96 -23.74
N ILE A 466 -2.05 25.77 -23.14
CA ILE A 466 -2.71 26.91 -23.78
C ILE A 466 -2.29 28.23 -23.13
N THR A 467 -2.41 29.33 -23.88
CA THR A 467 -2.25 30.69 -23.35
C THR A 467 -3.54 31.50 -23.51
N ILE A 468 -4.07 32.03 -22.42
CA ILE A 468 -5.36 32.74 -22.43
C ILE A 468 -5.27 34.11 -23.11
N ARG A 469 -6.10 34.31 -24.13
CA ARG A 469 -6.27 35.58 -24.85
C ARG A 469 -7.66 36.17 -24.63
N VAL A 470 -7.74 37.14 -23.71
CA VAL A 470 -8.95 37.95 -23.55
C VAL A 470 -8.93 39.10 -24.56
N PRO A 471 -9.97 39.29 -25.39
CA PRO A 471 -10.01 40.39 -26.35
C PRO A 471 -9.95 41.75 -25.65
N ARG A 472 -9.07 42.65 -26.12
CA ARG A 472 -9.03 44.05 -25.68
C ARG A 472 -10.39 44.68 -25.94
N LYS A 473 -11.00 45.32 -24.93
CA LYS A 473 -12.13 46.23 -25.16
C LYS A 473 -11.71 47.27 -26.19
N ALA A 474 -12.39 47.30 -27.34
CA ALA A 474 -12.25 48.40 -28.29
C ALA A 474 -12.55 49.71 -27.54
N ARG A 475 -11.61 50.64 -27.58
CA ARG A 475 -11.75 51.97 -26.97
C ARG A 475 -12.70 52.84 -27.77
#